data_AF-A0A1F7ZMU4-F1
#
_entry.id   AF-A0A1F7ZMU4-F1
#
_cell.length_a   1.000
_cell.length_b   1.000
_cell.length_c   1.000
_cell.angle_alpha   90.00
_cell.angle_beta   90.00
_cell.angle_gamma   90.00
#
_symmetry.space_group_name_H-M   'P 1'
#
loop_
_entity.id
_entity.type
_entity.pdbx_description
1 polymer ?
#
loop_
_entity_poly.entity_id
_entity_poly.type
_entity_poly.pdbx_seq_one_letter_code
_entity_poly.pdbx_strand_id
1 'polypeptide(L)'
;MACRLRFMKPDVDTILRHTNTQLDHMIVAALIEAALRLLPPDNTPEGKERLQKKMKDAQLAENSFTHQIRAMDYRFLTESEQKERNLQPTPDIRFLEPVSIHGKLCHWLEYKNYFGFKANPFVAAKTRKQLQRYMSALGPGAVVYRLGFETDHITIEGIQSFRQAETLYSLNQQSRTKSGVK
;
A
#
# COMPACT_ATOMS: atom_id res chain seq x y z
N MET A 1 -4.19 -23.08 33.40
CA MET A 1 -4.42 -22.81 31.96
C MET A 1 -4.32 -21.32 31.59
N ALA A 2 -5.04 -20.40 32.25
CA ALA A 2 -5.16 -18.99 31.84
C ALA A 2 -3.83 -18.20 31.77
N CYS A 3 -2.85 -18.48 32.64
CA CYS A 3 -1.54 -17.81 32.59
C CYS A 3 -0.66 -18.23 31.40
N ARG A 4 -0.86 -19.44 30.83
CA ARG A 4 -0.06 -19.94 29.70
C ARG A 4 -0.41 -19.23 28.39
N LEU A 5 -1.68 -18.84 28.24
CA LEU A 5 -2.17 -18.14 27.05
C LEU A 5 -1.76 -16.65 27.01
N ARG A 6 -1.48 -16.03 28.17
CA ARG A 6 -1.05 -14.61 28.23
C ARG A 6 0.29 -14.33 27.56
N PHE A 7 1.13 -15.35 27.38
CA PHE A 7 2.48 -15.21 26.81
C PHE A 7 2.62 -15.84 25.42
N MET A 8 1.56 -16.47 24.90
CA MET A 8 1.58 -16.99 23.54
C MET A 8 1.27 -15.85 22.56
N LYS A 9 2.15 -15.63 21.58
CA LYS A 9 1.85 -14.73 20.46
C LYS A 9 0.65 -15.33 19.70
N PRO A 10 -0.51 -14.64 19.64
CA PRO A 10 -1.64 -15.15 18.89
C PRO A 10 -1.26 -15.24 17.42
N ASP A 11 -1.38 -16.43 16.85
CA ASP A 11 -1.30 -16.65 15.40
C ASP A 11 -2.69 -16.46 14.76
N VAL A 12 -2.71 -16.42 13.43
CA VAL A 12 -3.94 -16.14 12.66
C VAL A 12 -5.01 -17.18 12.96
N ASP A 13 -4.65 -18.46 13.01
CA ASP A 13 -5.56 -19.56 13.31
C ASP A 13 -6.18 -19.43 14.70
N THR A 14 -5.38 -19.00 15.69
CA THR A 14 -5.84 -18.74 17.04
C THR A 14 -6.89 -17.64 17.04
N ILE A 15 -6.65 -16.53 16.34
CA ILE A 15 -7.62 -15.42 16.27
C ILE A 15 -8.90 -15.86 15.54
N LEU A 16 -8.77 -16.54 14.40
CA LEU A 16 -9.93 -17.00 13.61
C LEU A 16 -10.83 -17.94 14.44
N ARG A 17 -10.24 -18.92 15.13
CA ARG A 17 -10.99 -19.88 15.96
C ARG A 17 -11.72 -19.23 17.14
N HIS A 18 -11.16 -18.17 17.73
CA HIS A 18 -11.69 -17.60 18.98
C HIS A 18 -12.58 -16.37 18.78
N THR A 19 -12.48 -15.68 17.64
CA THR A 19 -13.23 -14.42 17.41
C THR A 19 -14.50 -14.59 16.59
N ASN A 20 -14.77 -15.80 16.07
CA ASN A 20 -15.88 -16.09 15.15
C ASN A 20 -16.01 -15.06 14.01
N THR A 21 -14.87 -14.51 13.57
CA THR A 21 -14.83 -13.47 12.56
C THR A 21 -14.99 -14.06 11.17
N GLN A 22 -15.62 -13.31 10.27
CA GLN A 22 -15.71 -13.65 8.84
C GLN A 22 -14.57 -13.05 8.01
N LEU A 23 -13.62 -12.38 8.66
CA LEU A 23 -12.46 -11.79 7.98
C LEU A 23 -11.56 -12.89 7.40
N ASP A 24 -11.10 -12.67 6.17
CA ASP A 24 -10.16 -13.56 5.50
C ASP A 24 -8.82 -13.66 6.26
N HIS A 25 -8.17 -14.82 6.15
CA HIS A 25 -6.89 -15.12 6.79
C HIS A 25 -5.82 -14.05 6.49
N MET A 26 -5.76 -13.53 5.26
CA MET A 26 -4.80 -12.48 4.88
C MET A 26 -5.09 -11.15 5.57
N ILE A 27 -6.35 -10.82 5.79
CA ILE A 27 -6.75 -9.60 6.52
C ILE A 27 -6.34 -9.74 7.99
N VAL A 28 -6.66 -10.87 8.61
CA VAL A 28 -6.28 -11.13 10.02
C VAL A 28 -4.75 -11.11 10.18
N ALA A 29 -4.01 -11.74 9.27
CA ALA A 29 -2.55 -11.66 9.23
C ALA A 29 -2.05 -10.21 9.12
N ALA A 30 -2.64 -9.42 8.22
CA ALA A 30 -2.30 -8.01 8.04
C ALA A 30 -2.52 -7.18 9.31
N LEU A 31 -3.63 -7.42 10.00
CA LEU A 31 -3.98 -6.74 11.26
C LEU A 31 -2.99 -7.11 12.38
N ILE A 32 -2.64 -8.39 12.53
CA ILE A 32 -1.61 -8.84 13.48
C ILE A 32 -0.27 -8.17 13.15
N GLU A 33 0.15 -8.23 11.88
CA GLU A 33 1.42 -7.62 11.47
C GLU A 33 1.49 -6.13 11.77
N ALA A 34 0.38 -5.43 11.57
CA ALA A 34 0.34 -4.01 11.83
C ALA A 34 0.28 -3.67 13.32
N ALA A 35 -0.44 -4.45 14.13
CA ALA A 35 -0.36 -4.35 15.58
C ALA A 35 1.09 -4.54 16.07
N LEU A 36 1.84 -5.49 15.47
CA LEU A 36 3.25 -5.68 15.77
C LEU A 36 4.15 -4.48 15.36
N ARG A 37 3.75 -3.66 14.38
CA ARG A 37 4.49 -2.43 14.01
C ARG A 37 4.36 -1.32 15.05
N LEU A 38 3.38 -1.41 15.96
CA LEU A 38 3.23 -0.46 17.06
C LEU A 38 4.22 -0.75 18.21
N LEU A 39 4.86 -1.92 18.20
CA LEU A 39 5.89 -2.29 19.16
C LEU A 39 7.25 -1.69 18.76
N PRO A 40 8.16 -1.46 19.72
CA PRO A 40 9.54 -1.06 19.43
C PRO A 40 10.22 -2.03 18.45
N PRO A 41 11.16 -1.55 17.63
CA PRO A 41 11.87 -2.40 16.68
C PRO A 41 12.64 -3.50 17.40
N ASP A 42 12.51 -4.73 16.89
CA ASP A 42 13.25 -5.89 17.38
C ASP A 42 14.68 -5.85 16.81
N ASN A 43 15.63 -5.43 17.65
CA ASN A 43 17.03 -5.24 17.27
C ASN A 43 17.88 -6.52 17.40
N THR A 44 17.26 -7.64 17.77
CA THR A 44 17.93 -8.96 17.76
C THR A 44 18.37 -9.34 16.34
N PRO A 45 19.36 -10.24 16.17
CA PRO A 45 19.72 -10.76 14.85
C PRO A 45 18.52 -11.31 14.08
N GLU A 46 17.64 -12.07 14.75
CA GLU A 46 16.42 -12.63 14.18
C GLU A 46 15.41 -11.55 13.79
N GLY A 47 15.28 -10.50 14.61
CA GLY A 47 14.46 -9.33 14.31
C GLY A 47 14.93 -8.59 13.07
N LYS A 48 16.25 -8.40 12.93
CA LYS A 48 16.88 -7.79 11.75
C LYS A 48 16.71 -8.64 10.49
N GLU A 49 16.87 -9.95 10.57
CA GLU A 49 16.64 -10.86 9.45
C GLU A 49 15.18 -10.82 8.99
N ARG A 50 14.23 -10.85 9.94
CA ARG A 50 12.80 -10.68 9.65
C ARG A 50 12.50 -9.34 8.97
N LEU A 51 13.13 -8.26 9.41
CA LEU A 51 12.99 -6.95 8.78
C LEU A 51 13.52 -6.97 7.34
N GLN A 52 14.70 -7.54 7.10
CA GLN A 52 15.26 -7.67 5.75
C GLN A 52 14.36 -8.49 4.83
N LYS A 53 13.82 -9.61 5.32
CA LYS A 53 12.85 -10.43 4.57
C LYS A 53 11.62 -9.60 4.21
N LYS A 54 11.05 -8.86 5.18
CA LYS A 54 9.89 -7.98 4.94
C LYS A 54 10.18 -6.89 3.91
N MET A 55 11.38 -6.30 3.91
CA MET A 55 11.78 -5.32 2.91
C MET A 55 11.85 -5.94 1.51
N LYS A 56 12.43 -7.13 1.37
CA LYS A 56 12.46 -7.88 0.10
C LYS A 56 11.05 -8.20 -0.38
N ASP A 57 10.19 -8.69 0.50
CA ASP A 57 8.80 -9.01 0.18
C ASP A 57 8.01 -7.77 -0.26
N ALA A 58 8.26 -6.62 0.37
CA ALA A 58 7.68 -5.34 -0.03
C ALA A 58 8.12 -4.90 -1.43
N GLN A 59 9.42 -5.00 -1.72
CA GLN A 59 9.95 -4.66 -3.05
C GLN A 59 9.38 -5.59 -4.14
N LEU A 60 9.30 -6.89 -3.87
CA LEU A 60 8.72 -7.85 -4.81
C LEU A 60 7.23 -7.55 -5.09
N ALA A 61 6.48 -7.17 -4.07
CA ALA A 61 5.08 -6.80 -4.21
C ALA A 61 4.91 -5.53 -5.06
N GLU A 62 5.73 -4.51 -4.81
CA GLU A 62 5.73 -3.26 -5.59
C GLU A 62 6.13 -3.50 -7.05
N ASN A 63 7.17 -4.30 -7.30
CA ASN A 63 7.61 -4.69 -8.65
C ASN A 63 6.50 -5.46 -9.38
N SER A 64 5.81 -6.38 -8.69
CA SER A 64 4.68 -7.10 -9.27
C SER A 64 3.51 -6.17 -9.61
N PHE A 65 3.22 -5.20 -8.74
CA PHE A 65 2.17 -4.21 -8.96
C PHE A 65 2.46 -3.31 -10.17
N THR A 66 3.67 -2.74 -10.24
CA THR A 66 4.11 -1.92 -11.37
C THR A 66 4.13 -2.72 -12.68
N HIS A 67 4.60 -3.97 -12.66
CA HIS A 67 4.60 -4.83 -13.84
C HIS A 67 3.19 -5.08 -14.38
N GLN A 68 2.21 -5.33 -13.50
CA GLN A 68 0.81 -5.50 -13.91
C GLN A 68 0.22 -4.24 -14.56
N ILE A 69 0.55 -3.06 -14.05
CA ILE A 69 0.10 -1.80 -14.65
C ILE A 69 0.74 -1.59 -16.03
N ARG A 70 2.04 -1.90 -16.19
CA ARG A 70 2.72 -1.86 -17.50
C ARG A 70 2.10 -2.84 -18.49
N ALA A 71 1.75 -4.05 -18.04
CA ALA A 71 1.09 -5.06 -18.89
C ALA A 71 -0.29 -4.61 -19.39
N MET A 72 -0.92 -3.63 -18.73
CA MET A 72 -2.16 -2.99 -19.16
C MET A 72 -1.92 -1.76 -20.07
N ASP A 73 -0.71 -1.58 -20.58
CA ASP A 73 -0.28 -0.53 -21.51
C ASP A 73 -0.35 0.90 -20.95
N TYR A 74 -0.26 1.05 -19.63
CA TYR A 74 -0.12 2.36 -18.99
C TYR A 74 1.34 2.82 -18.98
N ARG A 75 1.57 4.07 -19.41
CA ARG A 75 2.90 4.68 -19.45
C ARG A 75 3.15 5.51 -18.19
N PHE A 76 4.22 5.20 -17.47
CA PHE A 76 4.60 5.87 -16.24
C PHE A 76 6.10 5.70 -15.96
N LEU A 77 6.60 6.51 -15.03
CA LEU A 77 7.95 6.41 -14.47
C LEU A 77 7.89 5.75 -13.08
N THR A 78 8.80 4.82 -12.82
CA THR A 78 9.03 4.27 -11.47
C THR A 78 9.83 5.24 -10.62
N GLU A 79 9.91 5.02 -9.30
CA GLU A 79 10.76 5.83 -8.42
C GLU A 79 12.22 5.90 -8.91
N SER A 80 12.80 4.76 -9.31
CA SER A 80 14.17 4.67 -9.83
C SER A 80 14.36 5.50 -11.10
N GLU A 81 13.44 5.37 -12.07
CA GLU A 81 13.49 6.12 -13.33
C GLU A 81 13.34 7.63 -13.11
N GLN A 82 12.58 8.05 -12.09
CA GLN A 82 12.47 9.45 -11.69
C GLN A 82 13.77 9.97 -11.07
N LYS A 83 14.42 9.16 -10.22
CA LYS A 83 15.72 9.49 -9.61
C LYS A 83 16.82 9.64 -10.67
N GLU A 84 16.89 8.72 -11.63
CA GLU A 84 17.83 8.80 -12.76
C GLU A 84 17.68 10.09 -13.58
N ARG A 85 16.46 10.62 -13.65
CA ARG A 85 16.12 11.87 -14.35
C ARG A 85 16.18 13.11 -13.47
N ASN A 86 16.63 12.99 -12.22
CA ASN A 86 16.64 14.06 -11.21
C ASN A 86 15.27 14.73 -10.99
N LEU A 87 14.18 13.98 -11.16
CA LEU A 87 12.83 14.47 -10.91
C LEU A 87 12.52 14.42 -9.42
N GLN A 88 11.78 15.43 -8.94
CA GLN A 88 11.26 15.48 -7.59
C GLN A 88 9.83 16.07 -7.61
N PRO A 89 8.93 15.61 -6.74
CA PRO A 89 9.06 14.42 -5.88
C PRO A 89 8.99 13.09 -6.66
N THR A 90 9.36 11.98 -6.01
CA THR A 90 9.43 10.63 -6.59
C THR A 90 8.42 9.66 -5.95
N PRO A 91 7.11 9.74 -6.28
CA PRO A 91 6.19 8.66 -5.93
C PRO A 91 6.58 7.34 -6.61
N ASP A 92 6.11 6.20 -6.11
CA ASP A 92 6.44 4.88 -6.68
C ASP A 92 6.05 4.76 -8.16
N ILE A 93 4.93 5.37 -8.54
CA ILE A 93 4.46 5.50 -9.93
C ILE A 93 4.13 6.96 -10.20
N ARG A 94 4.69 7.51 -11.27
CA ARG A 94 4.30 8.80 -11.84
C ARG A 94 3.83 8.61 -13.28
N PHE A 95 2.53 8.77 -13.53
CA PHE A 95 1.99 8.60 -14.88
C PHE A 95 2.50 9.71 -15.81
N LEU A 96 2.74 9.35 -17.08
CA LEU A 96 3.07 10.35 -18.10
C LEU A 96 1.84 11.17 -18.48
N GLU A 97 0.67 10.53 -18.49
CA GLU A 97 -0.64 11.15 -18.67
C GLU A 97 -1.54 10.77 -17.50
N PRO A 98 -2.34 11.68 -16.93
CA PRO A 98 -3.20 11.37 -15.80
C PRO A 98 -4.17 10.23 -16.10
N VAL A 99 -4.37 9.35 -15.12
CA VAL A 99 -5.24 8.17 -15.25
C VAL A 99 -6.44 8.31 -14.31
N SER A 100 -7.63 7.98 -14.80
CA SER A 100 -8.82 7.90 -13.94
C SER A 100 -8.85 6.55 -13.23
N ILE A 101 -8.95 6.52 -11.91
CA ILE A 101 -9.09 5.30 -11.11
C ILE A 101 -10.35 5.47 -10.27
N HIS A 102 -11.36 4.62 -10.49
CA HIS A 102 -12.69 4.77 -9.88
C HIS A 102 -13.28 6.19 -10.04
N GLY A 103 -13.11 6.81 -11.20
CA GLY A 103 -13.62 8.16 -11.48
C GLY A 103 -12.81 9.29 -10.84
N LYS A 104 -11.68 8.99 -10.19
CA LYS A 104 -10.78 9.98 -9.60
C LYS A 104 -9.53 10.10 -10.46
N LEU A 105 -9.19 11.32 -10.85
CA LEU A 105 -7.97 11.58 -11.62
C LEU A 105 -6.73 11.35 -10.75
N CYS A 106 -5.74 10.64 -11.27
CA CYS A 106 -4.50 10.30 -10.57
C CYS A 106 -3.30 10.55 -11.48
N HIS A 107 -2.42 11.45 -11.07
CA HIS A 107 -1.13 11.72 -11.72
C HIS A 107 -0.02 10.82 -11.19
N TRP A 108 -0.19 10.29 -9.99
CA TRP A 108 0.79 9.45 -9.31
C TRP A 108 0.11 8.43 -8.40
N LEU A 109 0.83 7.34 -8.11
CA LEU A 109 0.48 6.35 -7.09
C LEU A 109 1.66 6.13 -6.15
N GLU A 110 1.35 6.01 -4.86
CA GLU A 110 2.28 5.58 -3.81
C GLU A 110 1.79 4.23 -3.29
N TYR A 111 2.62 3.19 -3.35
CA TYR A 111 2.27 1.82 -3.01
C TYR A 111 2.68 1.46 -1.59
N LYS A 112 1.84 0.65 -0.92
CA LYS A 112 2.09 0.13 0.42
C LYS A 112 1.76 -1.35 0.47
N ASN A 113 2.77 -2.18 0.70
CA ASN A 113 2.63 -3.63 0.88
C ASN A 113 2.00 -4.05 2.24
N TYR A 114 1.37 -3.12 2.96
CA TYR A 114 0.81 -3.36 4.29
C TYR A 114 -0.58 -2.74 4.41
N PHE A 115 -1.27 -2.98 5.52
CA PHE A 115 -2.59 -2.40 5.79
C PHE A 115 -2.47 -1.00 6.43
N GLY A 116 -3.19 -0.01 5.91
CA GLY A 116 -3.14 1.38 6.40
C GLY A 116 -3.97 1.59 7.68
N PHE A 117 -3.36 2.16 8.73
CA PHE A 117 -4.02 2.46 10.02
C PHE A 117 -4.01 3.95 10.31
N LYS A 118 -5.11 4.48 10.82
CA LYS A 118 -5.25 5.90 11.18
C LYS A 118 -4.24 6.35 12.26
N ALA A 119 -3.86 5.45 13.17
CA ALA A 119 -3.13 5.81 14.39
C ALA A 119 -1.67 5.31 14.43
N ASN A 120 -0.76 6.14 13.91
CA ASN A 120 0.52 6.44 14.58
C ASN A 120 0.86 7.90 14.24
N PRO A 121 0.73 8.86 15.18
CA PRO A 121 0.83 10.29 14.88
C PRO A 121 2.18 10.70 14.27
N PHE A 122 3.27 10.00 14.59
CA PHE A 122 4.59 10.30 14.08
C PHE A 122 4.79 9.82 12.64
N VAL A 123 4.36 8.60 12.32
CA VAL A 123 4.41 8.04 10.96
C VAL A 123 3.43 8.78 10.05
N ALA A 124 2.22 9.07 10.57
CA ALA A 124 1.19 9.79 9.85
C ALA A 124 1.61 11.22 9.47
N ALA A 125 2.35 11.93 10.32
CA ALA A 125 2.83 13.28 10.02
C ALA A 125 3.83 13.31 8.87
N LYS A 126 4.82 12.39 8.86
CA LYS A 126 5.80 12.29 7.77
C LYS A 126 5.13 11.92 6.45
N THR A 127 4.27 10.90 6.48
CA THR A 127 3.50 10.48 5.29
C THR A 127 2.61 11.62 4.79
N ARG A 128 1.88 12.31 5.67
CA ARG A 128 1.05 13.46 5.28
C ARG A 128 1.87 14.55 4.58
N LYS A 129 3.03 14.93 5.11
CA LYS A 129 3.90 15.94 4.48
C LYS A 129 4.43 15.50 3.11
N GLN A 130 4.74 14.21 2.96
CA GLN A 130 5.15 13.62 1.69
C GLN A 130 4.00 13.70 0.66
N LEU A 131 2.81 13.23 1.02
CA LEU A 131 1.64 13.22 0.15
C LEU A 131 1.20 14.64 -0.25
N GLN A 132 1.26 15.60 0.68
CA GLN A 132 0.99 17.02 0.38
C GLN A 132 1.97 17.58 -0.65
N ARG A 133 3.25 17.20 -0.58
CA ARG A 133 4.26 17.61 -1.57
C ARG A 133 3.96 17.05 -2.95
N TYR A 134 3.52 15.79 -3.01
CA TYR A 134 3.12 15.18 -4.27
C TYR A 134 1.91 15.90 -4.85
N MET A 135 0.89 16.16 -4.04
CA MET A 135 -0.29 16.92 -4.44
C MET A 135 0.08 18.30 -4.99
N SER A 136 0.93 19.06 -4.29
CA SER A 136 1.32 20.40 -4.72
C SER A 136 2.15 20.43 -6.01
N ALA A 137 2.99 19.42 -6.24
CA ALA A 137 3.93 19.41 -7.36
C ALA A 137 3.42 18.68 -8.60
N LEU A 138 2.60 17.64 -8.40
CA LEU A 138 2.17 16.70 -9.45
C LEU A 138 0.66 16.71 -9.68
N GLY A 139 -0.11 17.31 -8.78
CA GLY A 139 -1.58 17.26 -8.80
C GLY A 139 -2.16 16.04 -8.07
N PRO A 140 -3.46 15.76 -8.27
CA PRO A 140 -4.18 14.67 -7.62
C PRO A 140 -3.50 13.31 -7.77
N GLY A 141 -3.66 12.44 -6.78
CA GLY A 141 -3.09 11.10 -6.81
C GLY A 141 -3.70 10.18 -5.77
N ALA A 142 -3.09 9.01 -5.60
CA ALA A 142 -3.60 8.03 -4.65
C ALA A 142 -2.51 7.22 -3.96
N VAL A 143 -2.84 6.76 -2.76
CA VAL A 143 -2.08 5.73 -2.05
C VAL A 143 -2.77 4.38 -2.27
N VAL A 144 -2.02 3.38 -2.70
CA VAL A 144 -2.53 2.04 -2.99
C VAL A 144 -2.01 1.07 -1.94
N TYR A 145 -2.93 0.51 -1.16
CA TYR A 145 -2.62 -0.47 -0.13
C TYR A 145 -2.89 -1.88 -0.66
N ARG A 146 -1.91 -2.78 -0.55
CA ARG A 146 -2.08 -4.18 -0.96
C ARG A 146 -3.23 -4.86 -0.22
N LEU A 147 -3.30 -4.66 1.09
CA LEU A 147 -4.16 -5.42 2.00
C LEU A 147 -5.43 -4.64 2.40
N GLY A 148 -5.46 -3.34 2.15
CA GLY A 148 -6.53 -2.44 2.58
C GLY A 148 -6.08 -1.38 3.56
N PHE A 149 -7.05 -0.60 4.03
CA PHE A 149 -6.82 0.51 4.94
C PHE A 149 -8.09 0.76 5.76
N GLU A 150 -7.91 1.35 6.94
CA GLU A 150 -8.98 1.82 7.81
C GLU A 150 -9.74 2.97 7.15
N THR A 151 -11.07 3.04 7.35
CA THR A 151 -11.87 4.18 6.88
C THR A 151 -11.32 5.50 7.43
N ASP A 152 -11.30 6.53 6.60
CA ASP A 152 -10.74 7.85 6.93
C ASP A 152 -9.26 7.84 7.35
N HIS A 153 -8.49 6.85 6.88
CA HIS A 153 -7.05 6.77 7.15
C HIS A 153 -6.28 7.99 6.60
N ILE A 154 -6.53 8.36 5.34
CA ILE A 154 -5.95 9.55 4.69
C ILE A 154 -7.08 10.49 4.28
N THR A 155 -7.14 11.63 4.96
CA THR A 155 -8.10 12.71 4.67
C THR A 155 -7.33 13.94 4.17
N ILE A 156 -6.92 13.91 2.90
CA ILE A 156 -6.26 15.03 2.21
C ILE A 156 -7.00 15.24 0.89
N GLU A 157 -7.45 16.46 0.64
CA GLU A 157 -8.16 16.80 -0.60
C GLU A 157 -7.29 16.50 -1.84
N GLY A 158 -7.90 15.91 -2.87
CA GLY A 158 -7.20 15.49 -4.09
C GLY A 158 -6.37 14.20 -3.95
N ILE A 159 -6.29 13.61 -2.75
CA ILE A 159 -5.57 12.36 -2.52
C ILE A 159 -6.55 11.27 -2.11
N GLN A 160 -6.52 10.14 -2.81
CA GLN A 160 -7.39 9.01 -2.54
C GLN A 160 -6.62 7.84 -1.92
N SER A 161 -7.35 6.89 -1.33
CA SER A 161 -6.80 5.60 -0.91
C SER A 161 -7.57 4.48 -1.61
N PHE A 162 -6.85 3.51 -2.17
CA PHE A 162 -7.43 2.37 -2.87
C PHE A 162 -6.82 1.06 -2.41
N ARG A 163 -7.57 -0.04 -2.53
CA ARG A 163 -7.00 -1.38 -2.44
C ARG A 163 -6.34 -1.73 -3.77
N GLN A 164 -5.22 -2.44 -3.73
CA GLN A 164 -4.53 -2.90 -4.94
C GLN A 164 -5.49 -3.63 -5.89
N ALA A 165 -6.32 -4.53 -5.37
CA ALA A 165 -7.27 -5.29 -6.17
C ALA A 165 -8.26 -4.38 -6.93
N GLU A 166 -8.75 -3.33 -6.28
CA GLU A 166 -9.68 -2.36 -6.86
C GLU A 166 -8.99 -1.53 -7.95
N THR A 167 -7.79 -1.02 -7.64
CA THR A 167 -6.97 -0.26 -8.60
C THR A 167 -6.71 -1.08 -9.87
N LEU A 168 -6.23 -2.32 -9.72
CA LEU A 168 -5.93 -3.18 -10.86
C LEU A 168 -7.20 -3.55 -11.66
N TYR A 169 -8.31 -3.80 -10.96
CA TYR A 169 -9.60 -4.04 -11.61
C TYR A 169 -10.03 -2.83 -12.46
N SER A 170 -10.00 -1.62 -11.89
CA SER A 170 -10.37 -0.38 -12.58
C SER A 170 -9.50 -0.15 -13.83
N LEU A 171 -8.19 -0.31 -13.71
CA LEU A 171 -7.24 -0.11 -14.82
C LEU A 171 -7.43 -1.16 -15.92
N ASN A 172 -7.63 -2.42 -15.57
CA ASN A 172 -7.84 -3.50 -16.53
C ASN A 172 -9.16 -3.34 -17.30
N GLN A 173 -10.23 -2.88 -16.65
CA GLN A 173 -11.49 -2.62 -17.35
C GLN A 173 -11.33 -1.50 -18.38
N GLN A 174 -10.59 -0.44 -18.04
CA GLN A 174 -10.33 0.67 -18.95
C GLN A 174 -9.42 0.28 -20.12
N SER A 175 -8.38 -0.51 -19.89
CA SER A 175 -7.51 -0.97 -20.97
C SER A 175 -8.27 -1.83 -21.98
N ARG A 176 -9.19 -2.70 -21.51
CA ARG A 176 -10.09 -3.47 -22.37
C ARG A 176 -11.02 -2.61 -23.19
N THR A 177 -11.61 -1.56 -22.59
CA THR A 177 -12.47 -0.63 -23.33
C THR A 177 -11.68 0.12 -24.42
N LYS A 178 -10.43 0.52 -24.16
CA LYS A 178 -9.56 1.14 -25.16
C LYS A 178 -9.25 0.22 -26.35
N SER A 179 -9.07 -1.08 -26.08
CA SER A 179 -8.78 -2.07 -27.12
C SER A 179 -10.01 -2.55 -27.91
N GLY A 180 -11.22 -2.41 -27.34
CA GLY A 180 -12.50 -2.78 -27.98
C GLY A 180 -13.10 -1.70 -28.88
N VAL A 181 -12.52 -0.50 -28.90
CA VAL A 181 -12.84 0.56 -29.87
C VAL A 181 -11.81 0.46 -31.01
N LYS A 182 -11.95 -0.56 -31.85
CA LYS A 182 -11.29 -0.67 -33.16
C LYS A 182 -12.27 -1.26 -34.15
#